data_AF-A0A1D2QU12-F1
#
_entry.id   AF-A0A1D2QU12-F1
#
_cell.length_a   1.000
_cell.length_b   1.000
_cell.length_c   1.000
_cell.angle_alpha   90.00
_cell.angle_beta   90.00
_cell.angle_gamma   90.00
#
_symmetry.space_group_name_H-M   'P 1'
#
loop_
_entity.id
_entity.type
_entity.pdbx_description
1 polymer ?
#
loop_
_entity_poly.entity_id
_entity_poly.type
_entity_poly.pdbx_seq_one_letter_code
_entity_poly.pdbx_strand_id
1 'polypeptide(L)'
;MKKLLIILSCITLFLLLFFADNIYGYYRFKQFCKNEGGLRVYGKLEKNVGWMAEDKYSARSAAQLKYVDFVRYPDKRKKDTFYDMQYLGGHPGDNDSYLINQADIDKPIKYKWKFTSGRLDDEIRLTRQMDEVFDIDGNLLISYKKYSYSIFDIGRTLLHSPSGIGCYNLSESIKLIKNLF
;
A
#
# COMPACT_ATOMS: atom_id res chain seq x y z
N MET A 1 21.50 -17.13 -47.35
CA MET A 1 21.69 -16.01 -46.39
C MET A 1 20.53 -15.01 -46.38
N LYS A 2 20.13 -14.38 -47.50
CA LYS A 2 19.02 -13.38 -47.52
C LYS A 2 17.69 -13.86 -46.91
N LYS A 3 17.24 -15.09 -47.25
CA LYS A 3 16.01 -15.67 -46.70
C LYS A 3 16.04 -15.87 -45.18
N LEU A 4 17.19 -16.29 -44.64
CA LEU A 4 17.38 -16.48 -43.20
C LEU A 4 17.27 -15.13 -42.44
N LEU A 5 17.87 -14.07 -42.98
CA LEU A 5 17.78 -12.72 -42.38
C LEU A 5 16.34 -12.20 -42.33
N ILE A 6 15.56 -12.42 -43.39
CA ILE A 6 14.14 -12.02 -43.43
C ILE A 6 13.36 -12.76 -42.34
N ILE A 7 13.54 -14.09 -42.24
CA ILE A 7 12.85 -14.90 -41.22
C ILE A 7 13.21 -14.42 -39.81
N LEU A 8 14.50 -14.20 -39.52
CA LEU A 8 14.95 -13.71 -38.22
C LEU A 8 14.36 -12.31 -37.90
N SER A 9 14.27 -11.43 -38.91
CA SER A 9 13.65 -10.11 -38.76
C SER A 9 12.15 -10.22 -38.45
N CYS A 10 11.41 -11.07 -39.15
CA CYS A 10 9.98 -11.31 -38.89
C CYS A 10 9.74 -11.88 -37.49
N ILE A 11 10.54 -12.86 -37.05
CA ILE A 11 10.43 -13.44 -35.71
C ILE A 11 10.69 -12.36 -34.65
N THR A 12 11.72 -11.54 -34.84
CA THR A 12 12.05 -10.45 -33.91
C THR A 12 10.93 -9.43 -33.83
N LEU A 13 10.37 -8.99 -34.97
CA LEU A 13 9.24 -8.06 -35.00
C LEU A 13 8.00 -8.65 -34.33
N PHE A 14 7.68 -9.92 -34.60
CA PHE A 14 6.55 -10.60 -33.96
C PHE A 14 6.71 -10.66 -32.44
N LEU A 15 7.90 -11.01 -31.94
CA LEU A 15 8.18 -11.02 -30.50
C LEU A 15 8.05 -9.62 -29.90
N LEU A 16 8.58 -8.58 -30.55
CA LEU A 16 8.45 -7.20 -30.06
C LEU A 16 6.97 -6.76 -29.99
N LEU A 17 6.17 -7.07 -31.00
CA LEU A 17 4.73 -6.77 -31.00
C LEU A 17 3.99 -7.57 -29.91
N PHE A 18 4.33 -8.84 -29.73
CA PHE A 18 3.73 -9.70 -28.71
C PHE A 18 4.02 -9.23 -27.28
N PHE A 19 5.20 -8.63 -27.05
CA PHE A 19 5.60 -8.10 -25.74
C PHE A 19 5.43 -6.57 -25.61
N ALA A 20 4.89 -5.88 -26.62
CA ALA A 20 4.78 -4.43 -26.65
C ALA A 20 4.01 -3.87 -25.44
N ASP A 21 2.86 -4.46 -25.12
CA ASP A 21 2.02 -4.07 -23.98
C ASP A 21 2.76 -4.20 -22.64
N ASN A 22 3.61 -5.22 -22.51
CA ASN A 22 4.41 -5.45 -21.31
C ASN A 22 5.49 -4.36 -21.16
N ILE A 23 6.22 -4.08 -22.24
CA ILE A 23 7.24 -3.04 -22.27
C ILE A 23 6.60 -1.69 -21.95
N TYR A 24 5.49 -1.33 -22.61
CA TYR A 24 4.76 -0.09 -22.37
C TYR A 24 4.28 0.02 -20.92
N GLY A 25 3.61 -1.01 -20.40
CA GLY A 25 3.13 -1.03 -19.02
C GLY A 25 4.26 -0.92 -18.00
N TYR A 26 5.43 -1.52 -18.26
CA TYR A 26 6.60 -1.36 -17.40
C TYR A 26 7.17 0.07 -17.40
N TYR A 27 7.17 0.76 -18.54
CA TYR A 27 7.57 2.17 -18.58
C TYR A 27 6.57 3.06 -17.82
N ARG A 28 5.27 2.81 -17.97
CA ARG A 28 4.21 3.49 -17.20
C ARG A 28 4.36 3.26 -15.71
N PHE A 29 4.59 2.02 -15.30
CA PHE A 29 4.93 1.65 -13.92
C PHE A 29 6.07 2.51 -13.37
N LYS A 30 7.19 2.61 -14.10
CA LYS A 30 8.35 3.42 -13.69
C LYS A 30 8.00 4.91 -13.57
N GLN A 31 7.16 5.43 -14.46
CA GLN A 31 6.69 6.81 -14.38
C GLN A 31 5.83 7.05 -13.13
N PHE A 32 4.86 6.17 -12.82
CA PHE A 32 4.07 6.27 -11.60
C PHE A 32 4.94 6.21 -10.34
N CYS A 33 5.88 5.28 -10.29
CA CYS A 33 6.82 5.16 -9.17
C CYS A 33 7.65 6.42 -8.97
N LYS A 34 8.12 7.06 -10.06
CA LYS A 34 8.94 8.27 -9.99
C LYS A 34 8.13 9.51 -9.63
N ASN A 35 6.93 9.65 -10.19
CA ASN A 35 6.16 10.89 -10.10
C ASN A 35 5.23 10.90 -8.89
N GLU A 36 4.67 9.74 -8.53
CA GLU A 36 3.60 9.62 -7.54
C GLU A 36 3.92 8.69 -6.37
N GLY A 37 4.80 7.71 -6.59
CA GLY A 37 5.20 6.77 -5.56
C GLY A 37 5.95 7.43 -4.41
N GLY A 38 5.95 6.77 -3.26
CA GLY A 38 6.66 7.24 -2.08
C GLY A 38 5.79 8.03 -1.13
N LEU A 39 6.45 8.63 -0.12
CA LEU A 39 5.80 9.37 0.95
C LEU A 39 5.68 10.84 0.58
N ARG A 40 4.51 11.41 0.82
CA ARG A 40 4.23 12.84 0.76
C ARG A 40 3.71 13.30 2.11
N VAL A 41 4.30 14.38 2.62
CA VAL A 41 4.00 14.94 3.94
C VAL A 41 3.50 16.36 3.74
N TYR A 42 2.26 16.59 4.15
CA TYR A 42 1.56 17.86 4.04
C TYR A 42 1.43 18.55 5.41
N GLY A 43 1.50 17.79 6.51
CA GLY A 43 1.46 18.31 7.87
C GLY A 43 2.23 17.43 8.86
N LYS A 44 2.50 17.98 10.05
CA LYS A 44 3.13 17.26 11.17
C LYS A 44 2.07 16.49 11.96
N LEU A 45 2.47 15.35 12.53
CA LEU A 45 1.62 14.56 13.41
C LEU A 45 1.99 14.76 14.89
N GLU A 46 0.99 14.85 15.75
CA GLU A 46 1.16 14.82 17.19
C GLU A 46 1.57 13.41 17.67
N LYS A 47 2.43 13.34 18.70
CA LYS A 47 2.88 12.10 19.33
C LYS A 47 1.88 11.62 20.36
N ASN A 48 1.77 10.30 20.50
CA ASN A 48 1.02 9.61 21.54
C ASN A 48 -0.46 10.00 21.57
N VAL A 49 -1.09 10.05 20.38
CA VAL A 49 -2.51 10.35 20.23
C VAL A 49 -3.26 9.15 19.65
N GLY A 50 -4.59 9.16 19.81
CA GLY A 50 -5.49 8.15 19.26
C GLY A 50 -5.75 8.34 17.77
N TRP A 51 -5.79 7.23 17.03
CA TRP A 51 -6.10 7.20 15.59
C TRP A 51 -7.37 6.38 15.36
N MET A 52 -8.05 6.61 14.25
CA MET A 52 -9.20 5.82 13.80
C MET A 52 -8.83 5.06 12.53
N ALA A 53 -9.24 3.81 12.43
CA ALA A 53 -9.09 3.00 11.22
C ALA A 53 -10.45 2.42 10.78
N GLU A 54 -10.57 2.11 9.49
CA GLU A 54 -11.81 1.56 8.92
C GLU A 54 -12.13 0.14 9.43
N ASP A 55 -11.10 -0.64 9.78
CA ASP A 55 -11.26 -2.00 10.29
C ASP A 55 -10.05 -2.51 11.09
N LYS A 56 -10.21 -3.72 11.64
CA LYS A 56 -9.20 -4.40 12.46
C LYS A 56 -7.86 -4.59 11.73
N TYR A 57 -7.88 -4.87 10.42
CA TYR A 57 -6.66 -5.11 9.67
C TYR A 57 -5.87 -3.82 9.49
N SER A 58 -6.58 -2.75 9.10
CA SER A 58 -6.00 -1.41 8.99
C SER A 58 -5.52 -0.89 10.35
N ALA A 59 -6.27 -1.17 11.43
CA ALA A 59 -5.89 -0.81 12.79
C ALA A 59 -4.58 -1.45 13.23
N ARG A 60 -4.34 -2.73 12.87
CA ARG A 60 -3.06 -3.41 13.15
C ARG A 60 -1.88 -2.73 12.50
N SER A 61 -2.02 -2.33 11.24
CA SER A 61 -0.96 -1.65 10.50
C SER A 61 -0.65 -0.28 11.11
N ALA A 62 -1.70 0.49 11.44
CA ALA A 62 -1.54 1.81 12.06
C ALA A 62 -0.96 1.73 13.49
N ALA A 63 -1.37 0.75 14.30
CA ALA A 63 -0.91 0.61 15.68
C ALA A 63 0.58 0.30 15.80
N GLN A 64 1.20 -0.25 14.74
CA GLN A 64 2.64 -0.53 14.69
C GLN A 64 3.49 0.74 14.51
N LEU A 65 2.88 1.87 14.16
CA LEU A 65 3.60 3.11 13.96
C LEU A 65 4.10 3.64 15.30
N LYS A 66 5.35 4.09 15.30
CA LYS A 66 5.96 4.68 16.48
C LYS A 66 5.14 5.92 16.90
N TYR A 67 4.86 6.07 18.20
CA TYR A 67 4.11 7.19 18.76
C TYR A 67 2.61 7.22 18.47
N VAL A 68 2.01 6.13 17.97
CA VAL A 68 0.55 5.96 18.02
C VAL A 68 0.20 5.35 19.39
N ASP A 69 -0.66 6.00 20.16
CA ASP A 69 -1.03 5.51 21.50
C ASP A 69 -2.03 4.35 21.42
N PHE A 70 -3.09 4.54 20.63
CA PHE A 70 -4.05 3.51 20.30
C PHE A 70 -4.69 3.76 18.93
N VAL A 71 -5.26 2.71 18.35
CA VAL A 71 -6.07 2.79 17.12
C VAL A 71 -7.45 2.23 17.38
N ARG A 72 -8.46 3.10 17.25
CA ARG A 72 -9.87 2.74 17.31
C ARG A 72 -10.33 2.19 15.97
N TYR A 73 -11.14 1.13 16.00
CA TYR A 73 -11.78 0.60 14.80
C TYR A 73 -13.17 0.03 15.14
N PRO A 74 -14.11 0.04 14.18
CA PRO A 74 -15.44 -0.50 14.39
C PRO A 74 -15.43 -2.03 14.32
N ASP A 75 -16.29 -2.68 15.12
CA ASP A 75 -16.61 -4.08 14.96
C ASP A 75 -17.59 -4.27 13.79
N LYS A 76 -17.13 -4.93 12.72
CA LYS A 76 -17.99 -5.21 11.56
C LYS A 76 -19.19 -6.12 11.89
N ARG A 77 -19.18 -6.82 13.03
CA ARG A 77 -20.27 -7.73 13.44
C ARG A 77 -21.31 -7.06 14.31
N LYS A 78 -20.96 -5.98 14.99
CA LYS A 78 -21.82 -5.29 15.95
C LYS A 78 -21.85 -3.81 15.63
N LYS A 79 -23.04 -3.34 15.23
CA LYS A 79 -23.26 -1.91 14.99
C LYS A 79 -22.90 -1.12 16.26
N ASP A 80 -22.27 0.03 16.08
CA ASP A 80 -21.93 0.98 17.15
C ASP A 80 -20.98 0.43 18.24
N THR A 81 -20.31 -0.71 18.00
CA THR A 81 -19.25 -1.22 18.87
C THR A 81 -17.88 -0.89 18.29
N PHE A 82 -17.01 -0.33 19.12
CA PHE A 82 -15.63 -0.01 18.75
C PHE A 82 -14.65 -0.68 19.70
N TYR A 83 -13.44 -0.93 19.20
CA TYR A 83 -12.33 -1.47 19.97
C TYR A 83 -11.11 -0.56 19.81
N ASP A 84 -10.37 -0.38 20.89
CA ASP A 84 -9.07 0.30 20.88
C ASP A 84 -7.96 -0.76 20.87
N MET A 85 -7.06 -0.63 19.91
CA MET A 85 -5.90 -1.50 19.73
C MET A 85 -4.61 -0.75 20.03
N GLN A 86 -3.76 -1.33 20.87
CA GLN A 86 -2.43 -0.84 21.15
C GLN A 86 -1.40 -1.93 20.82
N TYR A 87 -0.31 -1.55 20.16
CA TYR A 87 0.78 -2.47 19.87
C TYR A 87 1.72 -2.56 21.06
N LEU A 88 1.90 -3.77 21.59
CA LEU A 88 2.76 -4.04 22.75
C LEU A 88 4.21 -4.38 22.35
N GLY A 89 4.46 -4.58 21.05
CA GLY A 89 5.71 -5.12 20.53
C GLY A 89 5.61 -6.62 20.18
N GLY A 90 6.69 -7.17 19.62
CA GLY A 90 6.73 -8.56 19.16
C GLY A 90 6.59 -8.70 17.65
N HIS A 91 5.97 -9.79 17.19
CA HIS A 91 5.79 -10.09 15.77
C HIS A 91 4.41 -9.60 15.30
N PRO A 92 4.31 -8.72 14.27
CA PRO A 92 3.04 -8.12 13.84
C PRO A 92 1.95 -9.10 13.38
N GLY A 93 2.30 -10.35 13.06
CA GLY A 93 1.35 -11.40 12.71
C GLY A 93 0.58 -11.95 13.91
N ASP A 94 1.11 -11.78 15.11
CA ASP A 94 0.69 -12.51 16.31
C ASP A 94 -0.36 -11.70 17.06
N ASN A 95 -1.41 -12.36 17.55
CA ASN A 95 -2.48 -11.65 18.27
C ASN A 95 -1.99 -11.05 19.59
N ASP A 96 -1.08 -11.73 20.27
CA ASP A 96 -0.58 -11.37 21.61
C ASP A 96 0.36 -10.16 21.59
N SER A 97 0.81 -9.75 20.40
CA SER A 97 1.51 -8.48 20.19
C SER A 97 0.61 -7.25 20.29
N TYR A 98 -0.69 -7.43 20.53
CA TYR A 98 -1.67 -6.35 20.58
C TYR A 98 -2.55 -6.46 21.82
N LEU A 99 -2.68 -5.35 22.55
CA LEU A 99 -3.74 -5.18 23.53
C LEU A 99 -4.99 -4.68 22.81
N ILE A 100 -6.09 -5.42 22.93
CA ILE A 100 -7.38 -5.06 22.33
C ILE A 100 -8.41 -4.98 23.44
N ASN A 101 -8.92 -3.78 23.69
CA ASN A 101 -9.97 -3.52 24.67
C ASN A 101 -11.18 -2.87 23.98
N GLN A 102 -12.34 -2.93 24.61
CA GLN A 102 -13.48 -2.12 24.18
C GLN A 102 -13.08 -0.64 24.20
N ALA A 103 -13.54 0.12 23.21
CA ALA A 103 -13.16 1.51 23.05
C ALA A 103 -13.54 2.36 24.26
N ASP A 104 -12.60 3.19 24.71
CA ASP A 104 -12.81 4.17 25.75
C ASP A 104 -13.22 5.51 25.12
N ILE A 105 -14.51 5.83 25.16
CA ILE A 105 -15.09 6.98 24.43
C ILE A 105 -14.46 8.32 24.88
N ASP A 106 -13.95 8.40 26.10
CA ASP A 106 -13.34 9.61 26.65
C ASP A 106 -11.95 9.88 26.06
N LYS A 107 -11.31 8.87 25.45
CA LYS A 107 -10.02 9.05 24.77
C LYS A 107 -10.21 9.71 23.40
N PRO A 108 -9.60 10.88 23.16
CA PRO A 108 -9.77 11.61 21.91
C PRO A 108 -9.01 10.95 20.77
N ILE A 109 -9.65 10.96 19.59
CA ILE A 109 -9.04 10.59 18.32
C ILE A 109 -8.64 11.87 17.59
N LYS A 110 -7.41 11.92 17.08
CA LYS A 110 -6.88 13.06 16.33
C LYS A 110 -6.84 12.82 14.83
N TYR A 111 -6.60 11.59 14.42
CA TYR A 111 -6.33 11.24 13.02
C TYR A 111 -7.17 10.06 12.53
N LYS A 112 -7.39 10.01 11.22
CA LYS A 112 -8.03 8.90 10.50
C LYS A 112 -7.02 8.27 9.55
N TRP A 113 -6.79 6.97 9.70
CA TRP A 113 -6.02 6.14 8.79
C TRP A 113 -6.94 5.53 7.73
N LYS A 114 -6.57 5.67 6.47
CA LYS A 114 -7.25 5.05 5.35
C LYS A 114 -6.25 4.25 4.51
N PHE A 115 -6.54 2.97 4.35
CA PHE A 115 -5.83 2.13 3.40
C PHE A 115 -6.72 1.91 2.17
N THR A 116 -6.19 2.16 1.00
CA THR A 116 -6.85 1.78 -0.25
C THR A 116 -5.92 0.92 -1.09
N SER A 117 -6.48 -0.13 -1.70
CA SER A 117 -5.77 -0.93 -2.67
C SER A 117 -6.68 -1.26 -3.83
N GLY A 118 -6.16 -1.13 -5.05
CA GLY A 118 -6.92 -1.42 -6.25
C GLY A 118 -6.04 -1.41 -7.48
N ARG A 119 -6.56 -1.95 -8.57
CA ARG A 119 -5.94 -1.77 -9.89
C ARG A 119 -6.08 -0.31 -10.32
N LEU A 120 -5.13 0.18 -11.10
CA LEU A 120 -5.35 1.47 -11.78
C LEU A 120 -6.34 1.26 -12.92
N ASP A 121 -7.20 2.25 -13.13
CA ASP A 121 -8.06 2.30 -14.29
C ASP A 121 -7.21 2.23 -15.57
N ASP A 122 -7.69 1.48 -16.56
CA ASP A 122 -7.04 1.24 -17.86
C ASP A 122 -5.69 0.48 -17.83
N GLU A 123 -5.20 0.04 -16.67
CA GLU A 123 -3.90 -0.61 -16.54
C GLU A 123 -4.04 -1.99 -15.85
N ILE A 124 -4.30 -3.04 -16.65
CA ILE A 124 -4.62 -4.41 -16.19
C ILE A 124 -3.55 -4.98 -15.24
N ARG A 125 -2.29 -4.59 -15.43
CA ARG A 125 -1.12 -5.15 -14.73
C ARG A 125 -0.61 -4.29 -13.58
N LEU A 126 -1.18 -3.09 -13.40
CA LEU A 126 -0.77 -2.17 -12.35
C LEU A 126 -1.74 -2.21 -11.18
N THR A 127 -1.19 -2.31 -9.98
CA THR A 127 -1.92 -2.18 -8.72
C THR A 127 -1.34 -1.03 -7.92
N ARG A 128 -2.22 -0.22 -7.34
CA ARG A 128 -1.91 0.85 -6.42
C ARG A 128 -2.30 0.43 -5.01
N GLN A 129 -1.42 0.74 -4.06
CA GLN A 129 -1.72 0.71 -2.64
C GLN A 129 -1.43 2.09 -2.08
N MET A 130 -2.34 2.63 -1.26
CA MET A 130 -2.19 3.93 -0.65
C MET A 130 -2.53 3.85 0.82
N ASP A 131 -1.62 4.34 1.65
CA ASP A 131 -1.83 4.60 3.06
C ASP A 131 -1.94 6.11 3.25
N GLU A 132 -3.08 6.58 3.76
CA GLU A 132 -3.36 7.99 3.92
C GLU A 132 -3.75 8.31 5.36
N VAL A 133 -3.27 9.44 5.85
CA VAL A 133 -3.57 9.96 7.19
C VAL A 133 -4.24 11.31 7.04
N PHE A 134 -5.44 11.41 7.57
CA PHE A 134 -6.23 12.63 7.62
C PHE A 134 -6.36 13.12 9.05
N ASP A 135 -6.53 14.42 9.25
CA ASP A 135 -7.06 14.93 10.52
C ASP A 135 -8.55 14.61 10.67
N ILE A 136 -9.11 14.96 11.83
CA ILE A 136 -10.53 14.71 12.11
C ILE A 136 -11.45 15.51 11.17
N ASP A 137 -11.00 16.69 10.74
CA ASP A 137 -11.69 17.62 9.85
C ASP A 137 -11.66 17.17 8.38
N GLY A 138 -10.79 16.21 8.04
CA GLY A 138 -10.67 15.61 6.71
C GLY A 138 -9.53 16.15 5.85
N ASN A 139 -8.63 16.97 6.39
CA ASN A 139 -7.44 17.42 5.67
C ASN A 139 -6.41 16.31 5.59
N LEU A 140 -5.88 16.07 4.39
CA LEU A 140 -4.82 15.09 4.17
C LEU A 140 -3.50 15.60 4.75
N LEU A 141 -2.93 14.87 5.71
CA LEU A 141 -1.65 15.20 6.33
C LEU A 141 -0.50 14.38 5.74
N ILE A 142 -0.72 13.11 5.47
CA ILE A 142 0.29 12.20 4.91
C ILE A 142 -0.34 11.29 3.87
N SER A 143 0.36 11.05 2.77
CA SER A 143 0.01 10.04 1.76
C SER A 143 1.24 9.23 1.41
N TYR A 144 1.14 7.91 1.49
CA TYR A 144 2.17 6.98 1.07
C TYR A 144 1.62 6.06 -0.02
N LYS A 145 2.16 6.21 -1.23
CA LYS A 145 1.70 5.45 -2.40
C LYS A 145 2.74 4.42 -2.81
N LYS A 146 2.27 3.19 -3.03
CA LYS A 146 3.05 2.09 -3.60
C LYS A 146 2.39 1.65 -4.89
N TYR A 147 3.22 1.35 -5.87
CA TYR A 147 2.78 0.73 -7.11
C TYR A 147 3.45 -0.64 -7.25
N SER A 148 2.69 -1.60 -7.76
CA SER A 148 3.20 -2.91 -8.16
C SER A 148 2.75 -3.24 -9.57
N TYR A 149 3.64 -3.87 -10.33
CA TYR A 149 3.44 -4.27 -11.71
C TYR A 149 3.60 -5.79 -11.85
N SER A 150 2.63 -6.44 -12.49
CA SER A 150 2.71 -7.87 -12.83
C SER A 150 3.41 -8.04 -14.17
N ILE A 151 4.62 -8.64 -14.17
CA ILE A 151 5.41 -8.88 -15.39
C ILE A 151 4.68 -9.85 -16.32
N PHE A 152 4.07 -10.89 -15.75
CA PHE A 152 3.29 -11.86 -16.50
C PHE A 152 1.83 -11.84 -16.08
N ASP A 153 0.96 -12.21 -17.00
CA ASP A 153 -0.42 -12.53 -16.68
C ASP A 153 -0.45 -13.90 -16.01
N ILE A 154 -0.90 -13.92 -14.75
CA ILE A 154 -0.99 -15.12 -13.93
C ILE A 154 -1.90 -16.15 -14.63
N GLY A 155 -2.93 -15.73 -15.37
CA GLY A 155 -3.83 -16.63 -16.09
C GLY A 155 -3.23 -17.26 -17.35
N ARG A 156 -2.07 -16.78 -17.82
CA ARG A 156 -1.43 -17.22 -19.07
C ARG A 156 -0.01 -17.76 -18.89
N THR A 157 0.47 -17.86 -17.66
CA THR A 157 1.80 -18.39 -17.36
C THR A 157 1.74 -19.87 -17.00
N LEU A 158 2.71 -20.64 -17.49
CA LEU A 158 2.91 -22.02 -17.07
C LEU A 158 3.09 -22.02 -15.54
N LEU A 159 2.25 -22.78 -14.82
CA LEU A 159 2.19 -22.87 -13.35
C LEU A 159 1.67 -21.64 -12.58
N HIS A 160 1.02 -20.67 -13.25
CA HIS A 160 0.46 -19.47 -12.57
C HIS A 160 1.46 -18.73 -11.66
N SER A 161 2.76 -18.78 -12.00
CA SER A 161 3.80 -18.25 -11.12
C SER A 161 3.64 -16.73 -10.96
N PRO A 162 3.45 -16.20 -9.74
CA PRO A 162 3.34 -14.77 -9.52
C PRO A 162 4.68 -14.10 -9.80
N SER A 163 4.73 -13.23 -10.79
CA SER A 163 5.90 -12.39 -11.08
C SER A 163 5.49 -10.92 -10.93
N GLY A 164 5.75 -10.35 -9.77
CA GLY A 164 5.47 -8.95 -9.48
C GLY A 164 6.76 -8.20 -9.20
N ILE A 165 6.82 -6.96 -9.64
CA ILE A 165 7.78 -5.98 -9.14
C ILE A 165 7.01 -4.87 -8.48
N GLY A 166 7.51 -4.38 -7.35
CA GLY A 166 6.95 -3.19 -6.70
C GLY A 166 8.01 -2.13 -6.52
N CYS A 167 7.58 -0.88 -6.53
CA CYS A 167 8.43 0.21 -6.06
C CYS A 167 8.11 0.46 -4.59
N TYR A 168 8.90 -0.19 -3.75
CA TYR A 168 8.89 0.02 -2.31
C TYR A 168 10.24 0.64 -1.95
N ASN A 169 10.26 1.91 -1.58
CA ASN A 169 11.44 2.43 -0.86
C ASN A 169 11.29 2.05 0.62
N LEU A 170 11.48 0.76 0.91
CA LEU A 170 11.20 0.19 2.25
C LEU A 170 12.13 0.80 3.31
N SER A 171 13.40 1.03 2.96
CA SER A 171 14.38 1.66 3.84
C SER A 171 14.05 3.14 4.11
N GLU A 172 13.45 3.81 3.13
CA GLU A 172 13.09 5.22 3.22
C GLU A 172 11.78 5.43 3.98
N SER A 173 10.76 4.59 3.74
CA SER A 173 9.48 4.63 4.44
C SER A 173 9.62 4.37 5.95
N ILE A 174 10.41 3.37 6.36
CA ILE A 174 10.67 3.10 7.78
C ILE A 174 11.43 4.26 8.44
N LYS A 175 12.38 4.89 7.74
CA LYS A 175 13.10 6.07 8.25
C LYS A 175 12.19 7.29 8.35
N LEU A 176 11.35 7.52 7.34
CA LEU A 176 10.46 8.67 7.29
C LEU A 176 9.36 8.58 8.36
N ILE A 177 8.77 7.40 8.58
CA ILE A 177 7.80 7.18 9.66
C ILE A 177 8.38 7.53 11.04
N LYS A 178 9.67 7.23 11.26
CA LYS A 178 10.35 7.61 12.51
C LYS A 178 10.54 9.12 12.68
N ASN A 179 10.50 9.89 11.58
CA ASN A 179 10.74 11.34 11.55
C ASN A 179 9.44 12.16 11.34
N LEU A 180 8.29 11.53 11.15
CA LEU A 180 7.01 12.19 10.92
C LEU A 180 6.41 12.86 12.19
N PHE A 181 7.04 12.62 13.34
CA PHE A 181 6.58 13.05 14.66
C PHE A 181 7.58 13.96 15.38
#